data_AF-A0A3M1RM14-F1
#
_entry.id   AF-A0A3M1RM14-F1
#
_cell.length_a   1.000
_cell.length_b   1.000
_cell.length_c   1.000
_cell.angle_alpha   90.00
_cell.angle_beta   90.00
_cell.angle_gamma   90.00
#
_symmetry.space_group_name_H-M   'P 1'
#
loop_
_entity.id
_entity.type
_entity.pdbx_description
1 polymer ?
#
loop_
_entity_poly.entity_id
_entity_poly.type
_entity_poly.pdbx_seq_one_letter_code
_entity_poly.pdbx_strand_id
1 'polypeptide(L)'
;RRGLYYLMQRGRVTEHGVDLQEGTMYAQGIATLAVCEAYAMTGDKALEGFAQQAVDFIVYAQDRRGGGWRYSPGEPGDTTVTGWQLMALKSAELGRLHVPRDTLYLAQHFLDQLQSEDGALYGYLNPDEPRPATTAVGLLCRMYGGWTRYEPGLQKGVAVLSHWGPSASDMYYNYYATQVMRHWNGPGWPEWNRRLRDYLVESQSHTGHEAGSWYFDDPHVSAGGRLYTTALAIMILEVYYRYMPLYGRDVFQPQ
;
A
#
# COMPACT_ATOMS: atom_id res chain seq x y z
N ARG A 1 13.60 -17.10 3.25
CA ARG A 1 12.94 -18.37 2.86
C ARG A 1 12.02 -18.94 3.95
N ARG A 2 12.48 -19.26 5.17
CA ARG A 2 11.60 -19.84 6.23
C ARG A 2 10.34 -19.02 6.56
N GLY A 3 10.43 -17.68 6.59
CA GLY A 3 9.27 -16.82 6.83
C GLY A 3 8.19 -16.89 5.74
N LEU A 4 8.59 -16.96 4.46
CA LEU A 4 7.65 -17.11 3.35
C LEU A 4 6.97 -18.48 3.37
N TYR A 5 7.71 -19.55 3.66
CA TYR A 5 7.11 -20.87 3.81
C TYR A 5 6.18 -20.97 5.02
N TYR A 6 6.51 -20.30 6.12
CA TYR A 6 5.59 -20.16 7.25
C TYR A 6 4.28 -19.50 6.80
N LEU A 7 4.35 -18.37 6.10
CA LEU A 7 3.17 -17.69 5.57
C LEU A 7 2.34 -18.59 4.65
N MET A 8 2.98 -19.36 3.77
CA MET A 8 2.30 -20.32 2.90
C MET A 8 1.56 -21.41 3.69
N GLN A 9 2.14 -21.88 4.79
CA GLN A 9 1.51 -22.88 5.67
C GLN A 9 0.29 -22.35 6.42
N ARG A 10 0.16 -21.02 6.56
CA ARG A 10 -1.00 -20.39 7.18
C ARG A 10 -2.19 -20.23 6.24
N GLY A 11 -1.95 -20.25 4.93
CA GLY A 11 -2.98 -20.12 3.91
C GLY A 11 -3.99 -21.28 3.97
N ARG A 12 -5.28 -20.94 3.96
CA ARG A 12 -6.37 -21.90 3.86
C ARG A 12 -6.84 -21.98 2.42
N VAL A 13 -6.71 -23.17 1.82
CA VAL A 13 -7.22 -23.40 0.46
C VAL A 13 -8.75 -23.39 0.49
N THR A 14 -9.35 -22.59 -0.38
CA THR A 14 -10.80 -22.49 -0.59
C THR A 14 -11.12 -22.78 -2.06
N GLU A 15 -12.40 -22.84 -2.40
CA GLU A 15 -12.84 -22.93 -3.80
C GLU A 15 -12.53 -21.66 -4.63
N HIS A 16 -12.20 -20.55 -3.95
CA HIS A 16 -11.96 -19.24 -4.56
C HIS A 16 -10.49 -18.78 -4.47
N GLY A 17 -9.56 -19.69 -4.16
CA GLY A 17 -8.15 -19.39 -3.95
C GLY A 17 -7.70 -19.59 -2.51
N VAL A 18 -6.62 -18.92 -2.11
CA VAL A 18 -6.03 -19.08 -0.77
C VAL A 18 -6.36 -17.89 0.13
N ASP A 19 -7.03 -18.21 1.23
CA ASP A 19 -7.36 -17.29 2.32
C ASP A 19 -6.19 -17.19 3.32
N LEU A 20 -5.65 -15.97 3.43
CA LEU A 20 -4.58 -15.51 4.32
C LEU A 20 -5.11 -14.46 5.32
N GLN A 21 -6.42 -14.27 5.45
CA GLN A 21 -7.01 -13.21 6.26
C GLN A 21 -6.63 -13.30 7.75
N GLU A 22 -6.47 -14.51 8.30
CA GLU A 22 -6.22 -14.77 9.73
C GLU A 22 -6.99 -13.80 10.68
N GLY A 23 -8.22 -13.45 10.30
CA GLY A 23 -8.97 -12.37 10.94
C GLY A 23 -9.75 -11.53 9.92
N THR A 24 -9.06 -10.74 9.09
CA THR A 24 -9.72 -9.80 8.16
C THR A 24 -8.96 -9.66 6.84
N MET A 25 -9.62 -9.09 5.84
CA MET A 25 -9.01 -8.75 4.55
C MET A 25 -7.79 -7.82 4.64
N TYR A 26 -7.58 -7.11 5.77
CA TYR A 26 -6.31 -6.40 5.99
C TYR A 26 -5.12 -7.35 5.90
N ALA A 27 -5.18 -8.48 6.59
CA ALA A 27 -4.09 -9.44 6.57
C ALA A 27 -4.00 -10.13 5.21
N GLN A 28 -5.13 -10.39 4.54
CA GLN A 28 -5.14 -10.92 3.17
C GLN A 28 -4.29 -10.05 2.25
N GLY A 29 -4.55 -8.74 2.23
CA GLY A 29 -3.85 -7.80 1.34
C GLY A 29 -2.36 -7.75 1.63
N ILE A 30 -1.99 -7.59 2.90
CA ILE A 30 -0.58 -7.49 3.33
C ILE A 30 0.19 -8.79 3.07
N ALA A 31 -0.41 -9.94 3.39
CA ALA A 31 0.21 -11.24 3.17
C ALA A 31 0.36 -11.54 1.68
N THR A 32 -0.67 -11.26 0.88
CA THR A 32 -0.62 -11.46 -0.57
C THR A 32 0.41 -10.55 -1.22
N LEU A 33 0.50 -9.28 -0.79
CA LEU A 33 1.53 -8.34 -1.21
C LEU A 33 2.93 -8.94 -0.97
N ALA A 34 3.20 -9.40 0.26
CA ALA A 34 4.50 -9.96 0.62
C ALA A 34 4.90 -11.17 -0.23
N VAL A 35 3.96 -12.09 -0.51
CA VAL A 35 4.24 -13.26 -1.36
C VAL A 35 4.42 -12.85 -2.82
N CYS A 36 3.58 -11.95 -3.34
CA CYS A 36 3.67 -11.49 -4.73
C CYS A 36 5.00 -10.76 -4.99
N GLU A 37 5.43 -9.90 -4.08
CA GLU A 37 6.71 -9.20 -4.22
C GLU A 37 7.90 -10.15 -4.09
N ALA A 38 7.85 -11.09 -3.14
CA ALA A 38 8.89 -12.11 -3.04
C ALA A 38 9.00 -12.93 -4.33
N TYR A 39 7.88 -13.31 -4.93
CA TYR A 39 7.86 -13.97 -6.23
C TYR A 39 8.42 -13.07 -7.34
N ALA A 40 7.94 -11.83 -7.47
CA ALA A 40 8.36 -10.90 -8.51
C ALA A 40 9.86 -10.58 -8.46
N MET A 41 10.43 -10.47 -7.26
CA MET A 41 11.86 -10.16 -7.07
C MET A 41 12.78 -11.37 -7.29
N THR A 42 12.32 -12.57 -6.94
CA THR A 42 13.20 -13.77 -6.91
C THR A 42 12.98 -14.72 -8.07
N GLY A 43 11.80 -14.70 -8.70
CA GLY A 43 11.37 -15.68 -9.68
C GLY A 43 11.19 -17.10 -9.12
N ASP A 44 11.11 -17.27 -7.79
CA ASP A 44 10.99 -18.59 -7.17
C ASP A 44 9.65 -19.24 -7.55
N LYS A 45 9.72 -20.25 -8.43
CA LYS A 45 8.57 -20.98 -8.96
C LYS A 45 7.76 -21.72 -7.89
N ALA A 46 8.34 -21.97 -6.70
CA ALA A 46 7.58 -22.53 -5.59
C ALA A 46 6.52 -21.55 -5.03
N LEU A 47 6.68 -20.25 -5.28
CA LEU A 47 5.74 -19.21 -4.81
C LEU A 47 4.64 -18.91 -5.83
N GLU A 48 4.87 -19.11 -7.13
CA GLU A 48 4.00 -18.67 -8.22
C GLU A 48 2.55 -19.13 -8.05
N GLY A 49 2.31 -20.43 -7.90
CA GLY A 49 0.96 -20.98 -7.79
C GLY A 49 0.24 -20.58 -6.50
N PHE A 50 0.98 -20.36 -5.40
CA PHE A 50 0.39 -19.88 -4.15
C PHE A 50 0.06 -18.39 -4.24
N ALA A 51 0.95 -17.58 -4.82
CA ALA A 51 0.75 -16.16 -5.04
C ALA A 51 -0.47 -15.91 -5.93
N GLN A 52 -0.63 -16.65 -7.03
CA GLN A 52 -1.80 -16.56 -7.89
C GLN A 52 -3.09 -16.86 -7.12
N GLN A 53 -3.13 -17.94 -6.34
CA GLN A 53 -4.33 -18.28 -5.57
C GLN A 53 -4.67 -17.26 -4.48
N ALA A 54 -3.66 -16.62 -3.88
CA ALA A 54 -3.89 -15.54 -2.92
C ALA A 54 -4.49 -14.29 -3.60
N VAL A 55 -4.05 -13.99 -4.83
CA VAL A 55 -4.62 -12.95 -5.70
C VAL A 55 -6.06 -13.29 -6.11
N ASP A 56 -6.32 -14.54 -6.49
CA ASP A 56 -7.66 -15.01 -6.87
C ASP A 56 -8.66 -14.82 -5.72
N PHE A 57 -8.22 -15.02 -4.47
CA PHE A 57 -9.04 -14.78 -3.30
C PHE A 57 -9.35 -13.28 -3.10
N ILE A 58 -8.38 -12.38 -3.32
CA ILE A 58 -8.62 -10.93 -3.30
C ILE A 58 -9.67 -10.55 -4.35
N VAL A 59 -9.52 -11.06 -5.58
CA VAL A 59 -10.46 -10.82 -6.69
C VAL A 59 -11.87 -11.31 -6.35
N TYR A 60 -11.98 -12.49 -5.75
CA TYR A 60 -13.24 -13.03 -5.26
C TYR A 60 -13.88 -12.12 -4.21
N ALA A 61 -13.10 -11.67 -3.24
CA ALA A 61 -13.56 -10.92 -2.08
C ALA A 61 -14.01 -9.48 -2.36
N GLN A 62 -13.81 -8.97 -3.58
CA GLN A 62 -14.20 -7.61 -3.97
C GLN A 62 -15.73 -7.43 -3.91
N ASP A 63 -16.18 -6.29 -3.37
CA ASP A 63 -17.57 -5.87 -3.52
C ASP A 63 -17.88 -5.63 -5.00
N ARG A 64 -18.76 -6.47 -5.58
CA ARG A 64 -19.14 -6.40 -7.00
C ARG A 64 -20.00 -5.18 -7.34
N ARG A 65 -20.55 -4.47 -6.35
CA ARG A 65 -21.38 -3.28 -6.54
C ARG A 65 -20.56 -1.99 -6.43
N GLY A 66 -19.89 -1.80 -5.29
CA GLY A 66 -19.10 -0.60 -5.01
C GLY A 66 -17.66 -0.67 -5.55
N GLY A 67 -17.09 -1.86 -5.66
CA GLY A 67 -15.75 -2.09 -6.21
C GLY A 67 -14.59 -2.05 -5.22
N GLY A 68 -14.85 -1.70 -3.95
CA GLY A 68 -13.85 -1.70 -2.89
C GLY A 68 -13.77 -3.03 -2.12
N TRP A 69 -12.94 -3.02 -1.08
CA TRP A 69 -12.82 -4.10 -0.09
C TRP A 69 -12.93 -3.53 1.31
N ARG A 70 -13.45 -4.36 2.22
CA ARG A 70 -13.52 -4.07 3.65
C ARG A 70 -13.14 -5.30 4.46
N TYR A 71 -13.51 -5.37 5.74
CA TYR A 71 -13.00 -6.35 6.68
C TYR A 71 -13.34 -7.80 6.31
N SER A 72 -14.50 -8.03 5.72
CA SER A 72 -14.93 -9.35 5.23
C SER A 72 -15.17 -9.35 3.71
N PRO A 73 -15.05 -10.52 3.03
CA PRO A 73 -15.35 -10.64 1.61
C PRO A 73 -16.75 -10.13 1.23
N GLY A 74 -16.82 -9.33 0.16
CA GLY A 74 -18.06 -8.79 -0.40
C GLY A 74 -18.68 -7.62 0.37
N GLU A 75 -18.10 -7.17 1.47
CA GLU A 75 -18.56 -5.98 2.18
C GLU A 75 -18.31 -4.70 1.36
N PRO A 76 -19.22 -3.70 1.43
CA PRO A 76 -18.97 -2.38 0.84
C PRO A 76 -17.66 -1.79 1.34
N GLY A 77 -16.81 -1.41 0.38
CA GLY A 77 -15.40 -1.13 0.67
C GLY A 77 -15.12 0.10 1.54
N ASP A 78 -13.92 0.13 2.10
CA ASP A 78 -13.32 1.33 2.68
C ASP A 78 -11.97 1.64 2.00
N THR A 79 -11.50 2.88 2.12
CA THR A 79 -10.25 3.32 1.46
C THR A 79 -9.03 2.51 1.92
N THR A 80 -8.97 2.13 3.18
CA THR A 80 -7.76 1.58 3.80
C THR A 80 -7.51 0.11 3.47
N VAL A 81 -8.56 -0.73 3.50
CA VAL A 81 -8.47 -2.14 3.10
C VAL A 81 -8.31 -2.23 1.58
N THR A 82 -9.06 -1.39 0.84
CA THR A 82 -8.93 -1.29 -0.63
C THR A 82 -7.50 -0.93 -1.03
N GLY A 83 -6.86 -0.02 -0.30
CA GLY A 83 -5.44 0.32 -0.48
C GLY A 83 -4.55 -0.91 -0.46
N TRP A 84 -4.61 -1.72 0.60
CA TRP A 84 -3.79 -2.93 0.69
C TRP A 84 -4.08 -3.96 -0.41
N GLN A 85 -5.35 -4.15 -0.78
CA GLN A 85 -5.69 -5.05 -1.87
C GLN A 85 -5.09 -4.55 -3.19
N LEU A 86 -5.22 -3.27 -3.51
CA LEU A 86 -4.66 -2.69 -4.73
C LEU A 86 -3.13 -2.76 -4.76
N MET A 87 -2.45 -2.56 -3.63
CA MET A 87 -0.99 -2.76 -3.53
C MET A 87 -0.61 -4.22 -3.88
N ALA A 88 -1.35 -5.19 -3.36
CA ALA A 88 -1.13 -6.61 -3.63
C ALA A 88 -1.38 -6.96 -5.10
N LEU A 89 -2.51 -6.51 -5.66
CA LEU A 89 -2.85 -6.70 -7.07
C LEU A 89 -1.82 -6.05 -7.99
N LYS A 90 -1.32 -4.85 -7.65
CA LYS A 90 -0.28 -4.21 -8.45
C LYS A 90 1.03 -4.97 -8.44
N SER A 91 1.39 -5.53 -7.28
CA SER A 91 2.59 -6.38 -7.16
C SER A 91 2.43 -7.70 -7.90
N ALA A 92 1.21 -8.25 -7.94
CA ALA A 92 0.89 -9.41 -8.76
C ALA A 92 1.08 -9.12 -10.27
N GLU A 93 0.60 -7.97 -10.77
CA GLU A 93 0.86 -7.56 -12.16
C GLU A 93 2.36 -7.45 -12.48
N LEU A 94 3.16 -6.87 -11.57
CA LEU A 94 4.62 -6.78 -11.72
C LEU A 94 5.28 -8.16 -11.74
N GLY A 95 4.76 -9.11 -10.96
CA GLY A 95 5.13 -10.52 -10.99
C GLY A 95 4.58 -11.31 -12.18
N ARG A 96 3.87 -10.66 -13.12
CA ARG A 96 3.19 -11.28 -14.27
C ARG A 96 2.14 -12.34 -13.88
N LEU A 97 1.58 -12.22 -12.68
CA LEU A 97 0.42 -12.99 -12.26
C LEU A 97 -0.84 -12.40 -12.89
N HIS A 98 -1.88 -13.23 -13.03
CA HIS A 98 -3.13 -12.81 -13.62
C HIS A 98 -3.95 -11.97 -12.64
N VAL A 99 -4.28 -10.74 -13.04
CA VAL A 99 -5.24 -9.85 -12.37
C VAL A 99 -6.31 -9.44 -13.40
N PRO A 100 -7.59 -9.73 -13.17
CA PRO A 100 -8.65 -9.30 -14.08
C PRO A 100 -8.73 -7.78 -14.17
N ARG A 101 -8.84 -7.24 -15.40
CA ARG A 101 -8.96 -5.79 -15.61
C ARG A 101 -10.19 -5.19 -14.96
N ASP A 102 -11.30 -5.93 -14.96
CA ASP A 102 -12.57 -5.50 -14.36
C ASP A 102 -12.43 -5.25 -12.86
N THR A 103 -11.58 -6.02 -12.16
CA THR A 103 -11.27 -5.81 -10.74
C THR A 103 -10.63 -4.45 -10.52
N LEU A 104 -9.65 -4.08 -11.34
CA LEU A 104 -8.98 -2.78 -11.24
C LEU A 104 -9.92 -1.63 -11.63
N TYR A 105 -10.74 -1.82 -12.67
CA TYR A 105 -11.75 -0.83 -13.08
C TYR A 105 -12.75 -0.54 -11.95
N LEU A 106 -13.29 -1.59 -11.32
CA LEU A 106 -14.20 -1.43 -10.18
C LEU A 106 -13.53 -0.75 -9.00
N ALA A 107 -12.26 -1.05 -8.73
CA ALA A 107 -11.51 -0.39 -7.68
C ALA A 107 -11.30 1.11 -7.96
N GLN A 108 -11.13 1.51 -9.23
CA GLN A 108 -11.09 2.93 -9.60
C GLN A 108 -12.46 3.59 -9.46
N HIS A 109 -13.54 2.89 -9.85
CA HIS A 109 -14.91 3.36 -9.64
C HIS A 109 -15.20 3.61 -8.15
N PHE A 110 -14.75 2.71 -7.27
CA PHE A 110 -14.84 2.91 -5.83
C PHE A 110 -14.15 4.20 -5.36
N LEU A 111 -12.93 4.47 -5.84
CA LEU A 111 -12.19 5.69 -5.49
C LEU A 111 -12.87 6.95 -6.00
N ASP A 112 -13.58 6.89 -7.14
CA ASP A 112 -14.38 8.02 -7.64
C ASP A 112 -15.50 8.42 -6.67
N GLN A 113 -16.00 7.49 -5.86
CA GLN A 113 -17.06 7.73 -4.88
C GLN A 113 -16.54 8.36 -3.59
N LEU A 114 -15.24 8.20 -3.29
CA LEU A 114 -14.63 8.64 -2.04
C LEU A 114 -13.77 9.89 -2.17
N GLN A 115 -13.64 10.41 -3.38
CA GLN A 115 -12.84 11.60 -3.65
C GLN A 115 -13.59 12.90 -3.39
N SER A 116 -12.84 13.91 -2.98
CA SER A 116 -13.24 15.32 -2.97
C SER A 116 -12.16 16.18 -3.61
N GLU A 117 -12.47 17.46 -3.87
CA GLU A 117 -11.54 18.40 -4.50
C GLU A 117 -10.97 17.90 -5.84
N ASP A 118 -11.86 17.35 -6.69
CA ASP A 118 -11.54 16.76 -8.00
C ASP A 118 -10.46 15.68 -7.96
N GLY A 119 -10.46 14.84 -6.91
CA GLY A 119 -9.52 13.73 -6.80
C GLY A 119 -8.24 14.03 -6.03
N ALA A 120 -8.15 15.21 -5.42
CA ALA A 120 -7.00 15.60 -4.60
C ALA A 120 -7.06 15.03 -3.18
N LEU A 121 -8.26 14.81 -2.64
CA LEU A 121 -8.50 14.37 -1.27
C LEU A 121 -9.41 13.13 -1.25
N TYR A 122 -9.26 12.28 -0.24
CA TYR A 122 -10.06 11.06 -0.10
C TYR A 122 -10.51 10.84 1.34
N GLY A 123 -11.78 10.50 1.51
CA GLY A 123 -12.34 10.09 2.81
C GLY A 123 -12.28 8.58 3.03
N TYR A 124 -12.87 8.11 4.13
CA TYR A 124 -12.80 6.71 4.56
C TYR A 124 -13.93 5.84 3.98
N LEU A 125 -15.19 6.29 4.16
CA LEU A 125 -16.41 5.64 3.66
C LEU A 125 -17.28 6.58 2.80
N ASN A 126 -17.01 7.86 2.86
CA ASN A 126 -17.67 8.92 2.12
C ASN A 126 -16.63 10.03 1.82
N PRO A 127 -16.91 10.95 0.89
CA PRO A 127 -15.95 11.98 0.49
C PRO A 127 -15.89 13.20 1.43
N ASP A 128 -16.81 13.31 2.40
CA ASP A 128 -17.06 14.53 3.17
C ASP A 128 -15.98 14.82 4.23
N GLU A 129 -15.33 13.78 4.74
CA GLU A 129 -14.29 13.87 5.78
C GLU A 129 -12.94 13.28 5.31
N PRO A 130 -12.23 13.96 4.38
CA PRO A 130 -10.92 13.50 3.96
C PRO A 130 -9.91 13.59 5.10
N ARG A 131 -9.07 12.56 5.24
CA ARG A 131 -8.02 12.46 6.26
C ARG A 131 -6.65 12.31 5.59
N PRO A 132 -5.54 12.67 6.27
CA PRO A 132 -4.21 12.52 5.68
C PRO A 132 -3.90 11.10 5.19
N ALA A 133 -4.15 10.09 6.03
CA ALA A 133 -3.92 8.69 5.68
C ALA A 133 -4.76 8.23 4.47
N THR A 134 -6.08 8.46 4.49
CA THR A 134 -6.96 8.05 3.39
C THR A 134 -6.65 8.79 2.09
N THR A 135 -6.27 10.07 2.18
CA THR A 135 -5.80 10.85 1.03
C THR A 135 -4.53 10.25 0.43
N ALA A 136 -3.54 9.92 1.25
CA ALA A 136 -2.31 9.28 0.77
C ALA A 136 -2.58 7.92 0.12
N VAL A 137 -3.47 7.11 0.72
CA VAL A 137 -3.89 5.81 0.16
C VAL A 137 -4.58 6.00 -1.19
N GLY A 138 -5.58 6.88 -1.28
CA GLY A 138 -6.33 7.14 -2.51
C GLY A 138 -5.43 7.63 -3.64
N LEU A 139 -4.55 8.60 -3.37
CA LEU A 139 -3.59 9.10 -4.35
C LEU A 139 -2.63 8.00 -4.84
N LEU A 140 -2.11 7.15 -3.95
CA LEU A 140 -1.26 6.03 -4.37
C LEU A 140 -2.01 5.04 -5.25
N CYS A 141 -3.25 4.72 -4.88
CA CYS A 141 -4.11 3.84 -5.65
C CYS A 141 -4.43 4.40 -7.05
N ARG A 142 -4.60 5.73 -7.18
CA ARG A 142 -4.74 6.40 -8.47
C ARG A 142 -3.48 6.28 -9.32
N MET A 143 -2.30 6.51 -8.73
CA MET A 143 -1.02 6.33 -9.44
C MET A 143 -0.89 4.90 -10.00
N TYR A 144 -1.25 3.90 -9.19
CA TYR A 144 -1.20 2.49 -9.61
C TYR A 144 -2.32 2.10 -10.59
N GLY A 145 -3.45 2.80 -10.53
CA GLY A 145 -4.55 2.73 -11.49
C GLY A 145 -4.28 3.40 -12.83
N GLY A 146 -3.12 4.04 -13.00
CA GLY A 146 -2.68 4.61 -14.28
C GLY A 146 -2.92 6.10 -14.43
N TRP A 147 -3.30 6.83 -13.37
CA TRP A 147 -3.32 8.30 -13.43
C TRP A 147 -1.95 8.83 -13.84
N THR A 148 -1.96 9.77 -14.77
CA THR A 148 -0.73 10.39 -15.25
C THR A 148 -0.37 11.61 -14.39
N ARG A 149 0.87 12.10 -14.55
CA ARG A 149 1.29 13.35 -13.87
C ARG A 149 0.50 14.60 -14.28
N TYR A 150 -0.35 14.50 -15.31
CA TYR A 150 -1.14 15.61 -15.83
C TYR A 150 -2.54 15.68 -15.19
N GLU A 151 -2.92 14.68 -14.39
CA GLU A 151 -4.18 14.73 -13.66
C GLU A 151 -4.16 15.88 -12.63
N PRO A 152 -5.06 16.87 -12.73
CA PRO A 152 -5.07 18.03 -11.83
C PRO A 152 -5.28 17.63 -10.37
N GLY A 153 -6.14 16.64 -10.12
CA GLY A 153 -6.38 16.09 -8.78
C GLY A 153 -5.11 15.51 -8.17
N LEU A 154 -4.32 14.78 -8.95
CA LEU A 154 -3.04 14.22 -8.49
C LEU A 154 -2.03 15.32 -8.13
N GLN A 155 -1.90 16.33 -9.00
CA GLN A 155 -0.99 17.46 -8.77
C GLN A 155 -1.34 18.20 -7.48
N LYS A 156 -2.62 18.49 -7.30
CA LYS A 156 -3.14 19.17 -6.11
C LYS A 156 -2.97 18.30 -4.87
N GLY A 157 -3.30 17.01 -4.93
CA GLY A 157 -3.15 16.06 -3.83
C GLY A 157 -1.68 15.92 -3.38
N VAL A 158 -0.74 15.83 -4.31
CA VAL A 158 0.69 15.79 -3.98
C VAL A 158 1.15 17.12 -3.35
N ALA A 159 0.66 18.27 -3.82
CA ALA A 159 0.97 19.55 -3.20
C ALA A 159 0.44 19.61 -1.75
N VAL A 160 -0.75 19.08 -1.49
CA VAL A 160 -1.32 18.95 -0.15
C VAL A 160 -0.46 18.06 0.75
N LEU A 161 -0.07 16.87 0.27
CA LEU A 161 0.84 15.99 1.03
C LEU A 161 2.17 16.68 1.32
N SER A 162 2.76 17.36 0.35
CA SER A 162 4.00 18.12 0.54
C SER A 162 3.85 19.24 1.57
N HIS A 163 2.67 19.85 1.68
CA HIS A 163 2.38 20.88 2.68
C HIS A 163 2.19 20.29 4.07
N TRP A 164 1.45 19.18 4.20
CA TRP A 164 1.29 18.47 5.48
C TRP A 164 2.61 17.92 6.01
N GLY A 165 3.47 17.40 5.11
CA GLY A 165 4.74 16.79 5.48
C GLY A 165 4.56 15.45 6.22
N PRO A 166 5.67 14.83 6.67
CA PRO A 166 5.63 13.60 7.44
C PRO A 166 5.06 13.85 8.85
N SER A 167 4.34 12.86 9.37
CA SER A 167 3.82 12.84 10.74
C SER A 167 4.84 12.26 11.72
N ALA A 168 4.86 12.75 12.96
CA ALA A 168 5.69 12.17 14.03
C ALA A 168 5.07 10.90 14.64
N SER A 169 3.76 10.73 14.52
CA SER A 169 2.99 9.70 15.25
C SER A 169 1.98 8.96 14.37
N ASP A 170 2.10 9.04 13.04
CA ASP A 170 1.23 8.30 12.12
C ASP A 170 2.09 7.62 11.05
N MET A 171 2.57 6.42 11.37
CA MET A 171 3.41 5.60 10.51
C MET A 171 2.64 5.03 9.32
N TYR A 172 1.35 4.78 9.50
CA TYR A 172 0.48 4.30 8.43
C TYR A 172 0.34 5.35 7.31
N TYR A 173 0.05 6.59 7.69
CA TYR A 173 0.08 7.74 6.79
C TYR A 173 1.47 7.89 6.16
N ASN A 174 2.54 7.91 6.96
CA ASN A 174 3.90 8.09 6.45
C ASN A 174 4.26 7.04 5.40
N TYR A 175 3.85 5.79 5.59
CA TYR A 175 4.12 4.71 4.64
C TYR A 175 3.47 4.95 3.26
N TYR A 176 2.18 5.32 3.23
CA TYR A 176 1.51 5.62 1.96
C TYR A 176 1.99 6.94 1.35
N ALA A 177 2.08 8.00 2.15
CA ALA A 177 2.46 9.32 1.66
C ALA A 177 3.90 9.34 1.13
N THR A 178 4.83 8.61 1.77
CA THR A 178 6.20 8.48 1.28
C THR A 178 6.25 7.83 -0.10
N GLN A 179 5.41 6.82 -0.36
CA GLN A 179 5.34 6.19 -1.69
C GLN A 179 4.78 7.16 -2.74
N VAL A 180 3.73 7.92 -2.40
CA VAL A 180 3.20 8.97 -3.29
C VAL A 180 4.28 10.01 -3.62
N MET A 181 4.95 10.52 -2.59
CA MET A 181 6.01 11.54 -2.74
C MET A 181 7.20 11.00 -3.54
N ARG A 182 7.58 9.72 -3.34
CA ARG A 182 8.62 9.03 -4.12
C ARG A 182 8.21 8.88 -5.58
N HIS A 183 7.00 8.39 -5.86
CA HIS A 183 6.54 8.18 -7.23
C HIS A 183 6.42 9.48 -8.00
N TRP A 184 5.94 10.54 -7.35
CA TRP A 184 5.92 11.89 -7.89
C TRP A 184 7.33 12.43 -8.17
N ASN A 185 8.27 12.20 -7.25
CA ASN A 185 9.67 12.64 -7.33
C ASN A 185 9.83 14.14 -7.69
N GLY A 186 8.92 14.97 -7.18
CA GLY A 186 8.93 16.42 -7.40
C GLY A 186 9.78 17.20 -6.39
N PRO A 187 9.76 18.54 -6.43
CA PRO A 187 10.59 19.39 -5.58
C PRO A 187 10.40 19.21 -4.06
N GLY A 188 9.22 18.74 -3.62
CA GLY A 188 8.96 18.45 -2.21
C GLY A 188 9.61 17.16 -1.71
N TRP A 189 10.05 16.27 -2.61
CA TRP A 189 10.57 14.96 -2.23
C TRP A 189 11.87 14.99 -1.41
N PRO A 190 12.91 15.77 -1.79
CA PRO A 190 14.15 15.81 -1.02
C PRO A 190 13.93 16.22 0.44
N GLU A 191 13.05 17.20 0.68
CA GLU A 191 12.74 17.68 2.02
C GLU A 191 11.89 16.68 2.81
N TRP A 192 10.87 16.08 2.17
CA TRP A 192 10.08 15.01 2.78
C TRP A 192 10.98 13.86 3.25
N ASN A 193 11.83 13.35 2.35
CA ASN A 193 12.76 12.27 2.62
C ASN A 193 13.67 12.62 3.79
N ARG A 194 14.37 13.76 3.70
CA ARG A 194 15.34 14.18 4.72
C ARG A 194 14.69 14.22 6.10
N ARG A 195 13.54 14.89 6.24
CA ARG A 195 12.84 15.01 7.52
C ARG A 195 12.44 13.65 8.09
N LEU A 196 11.80 12.79 7.29
CA LEU A 196 11.30 11.51 7.79
C LEU A 196 12.43 10.51 8.06
N ARG A 197 13.43 10.44 7.17
CA ARG A 197 14.61 9.59 7.36
C ARG A 197 15.37 9.96 8.62
N ASP A 198 15.69 11.25 8.81
CA ASP A 198 16.47 11.71 9.95
C ASP A 198 15.70 11.45 11.25
N TYR A 199 14.38 11.71 11.27
CA TYR A 199 13.51 11.37 12.40
C TYR A 199 13.52 9.86 12.72
N LEU A 200 13.41 8.99 11.71
CA LEU A 200 13.44 7.54 11.94
C LEU A 200 14.82 7.10 12.44
N VAL A 201 15.93 7.61 11.90
CA VAL A 201 17.27 7.25 12.39
C VAL A 201 17.47 7.68 13.85
N GLU A 202 17.04 8.89 14.20
CA GLU A 202 17.16 9.43 15.56
C GLU A 202 16.26 8.72 16.58
N SER A 203 15.08 8.26 16.15
CA SER A 203 14.11 7.59 17.03
C SER A 203 14.29 6.07 17.16
N GLN A 204 15.27 5.48 16.46
CA GLN A 204 15.56 4.06 16.56
C GLN A 204 16.02 3.69 17.97
N SER A 205 15.45 2.64 18.55
CA SER A 205 15.94 2.15 19.84
C SER A 205 17.35 1.60 19.72
N HIS A 206 18.22 1.92 20.69
CA HIS A 206 19.62 1.48 20.76
C HIS A 206 19.91 0.58 21.97
N THR A 207 18.89 0.19 22.74
CA THR A 207 19.07 -0.45 24.04
C THR A 207 18.46 -1.85 24.09
N GLY A 208 19.19 -2.78 24.70
CA GLY A 208 18.71 -4.12 25.02
C GLY A 208 18.17 -4.90 23.81
N HIS A 209 17.08 -5.63 24.05
CA HIS A 209 16.42 -6.46 23.04
C HIS A 209 15.59 -5.66 22.02
N GLU A 210 15.39 -4.36 22.27
CA GLU A 210 14.64 -3.48 21.37
C GLU A 210 15.57 -2.77 20.37
N ALA A 211 16.88 -2.91 20.51
CA ALA A 211 17.84 -2.27 19.63
C ALA A 211 17.55 -2.58 18.15
N GLY A 212 17.49 -1.54 17.32
CA GLY A 212 17.16 -1.64 15.90
C GLY A 212 15.66 -1.54 15.56
N SER A 213 14.79 -1.34 16.55
CA SER A 213 13.34 -1.25 16.36
C SER A 213 12.78 0.15 16.61
N TRP A 214 11.51 0.35 16.23
CA TRP A 214 10.77 1.59 16.46
C TRP A 214 9.47 1.32 17.19
N TYR A 215 9.10 2.25 18.08
CA TYR A 215 7.80 2.28 18.73
C TYR A 215 7.34 3.72 18.84
N PHE A 216 6.14 3.99 18.34
CA PHE A 216 5.51 5.29 18.38
C PHE A 216 4.14 5.14 19.03
N ASP A 217 3.66 6.19 19.70
CA ASP A 217 2.28 6.26 20.17
C ASP A 217 1.36 6.57 18.97
N ASP A 218 1.30 5.60 18.06
CA ASP A 218 0.59 5.65 16.78
C ASP A 218 -0.85 5.14 16.95
N PRO A 219 -1.87 5.74 16.30
CA PRO A 219 -3.27 5.33 16.44
C PRO A 219 -3.53 3.84 16.17
N HIS A 220 -2.67 3.18 15.39
CA HIS A 220 -2.77 1.78 15.00
C HIS A 220 -1.81 0.87 15.79
N VAL A 221 -1.00 1.41 16.71
CA VAL A 221 -0.02 0.64 17.50
C VAL A 221 -0.68 -0.38 18.42
N SER A 222 -1.93 -0.15 18.86
CA SER A 222 -2.65 -1.04 19.78
C SER A 222 -2.90 -2.44 19.21
N ALA A 223 -3.01 -2.57 17.89
CA ALA A 223 -3.21 -3.85 17.21
C ALA A 223 -1.89 -4.50 16.75
N GLY A 224 -0.94 -3.70 16.24
CA GLY A 224 0.28 -4.20 15.60
C GLY A 224 1.55 -4.16 16.46
N GLY A 225 1.58 -3.31 17.48
CA GLY A 225 2.70 -3.11 18.39
C GLY A 225 4.00 -2.66 17.70
N ARG A 226 5.12 -2.86 18.41
CA ARG A 226 6.48 -2.52 17.96
C ARG A 226 6.87 -3.19 16.64
N LEU A 227 6.39 -4.40 16.37
CA LEU A 227 6.69 -5.12 15.14
C LEU A 227 6.13 -4.40 13.91
N TYR A 228 4.89 -3.94 14.00
CA TYR A 228 4.22 -3.20 12.94
C TYR A 228 4.92 -1.87 12.62
N THR A 229 5.20 -1.06 13.65
CA THR A 229 5.89 0.23 13.48
C THR A 229 7.31 0.03 12.93
N THR A 230 8.00 -1.02 13.37
CA THR A 230 9.33 -1.37 12.85
C THR A 230 9.27 -1.78 11.39
N ALA A 231 8.31 -2.62 10.98
CA ALA A 231 8.15 -3.03 9.59
C ALA A 231 7.85 -1.83 8.68
N LEU A 232 6.95 -0.93 9.09
CA LEU A 232 6.66 0.29 8.34
C LEU A 232 7.88 1.23 8.25
N ALA A 233 8.61 1.44 9.35
CA ALA A 233 9.81 2.26 9.36
C ALA A 233 10.88 1.72 8.38
N ILE A 234 11.10 0.40 8.37
CA ILE A 234 12.01 -0.24 7.42
C ILE A 234 11.53 -0.04 5.99
N MET A 235 10.24 -0.29 5.70
CA MET A 235 9.66 -0.11 4.36
C MET A 235 9.75 1.34 3.86
N ILE A 236 9.61 2.33 4.76
CA ILE A 236 9.80 3.74 4.44
C ILE A 236 11.25 4.04 4.10
N LEU A 237 12.20 3.53 4.89
CA LEU A 237 13.64 3.76 4.68
C LEU A 237 14.16 3.11 3.38
N GLU A 238 13.55 1.99 2.95
CA GLU A 238 13.95 1.28 1.74
C GLU A 238 13.24 1.75 0.45
N VAL A 239 12.31 2.72 0.54
CA VAL A 239 11.44 3.14 -0.59
C VAL A 239 12.22 3.50 -1.87
N TYR A 240 13.44 4.03 -1.73
CA TYR A 240 14.34 4.40 -2.84
C TYR A 240 14.92 3.20 -3.59
N TYR A 241 15.11 2.09 -2.88
CA TYR A 241 15.70 0.86 -3.42
C TYR A 241 14.63 -0.06 -4.01
N ARG A 242 13.38 0.03 -3.51
CA ARG A 242 12.27 -0.82 -3.96
C ARG A 242 11.51 -0.27 -5.15
N TYR A 243 11.30 1.05 -5.20
CA TYR A 243 10.43 1.64 -6.21
C TYR A 243 11.19 2.63 -7.10
N MET A 244 11.22 2.31 -8.39
CA MET A 244 11.53 3.30 -9.42
C MET A 244 10.37 4.30 -9.50
N PRO A 245 10.63 5.62 -9.45
CA PRO A 245 9.57 6.62 -9.48
C PRO A 245 8.72 6.51 -10.75
N LEU A 246 7.40 6.35 -10.63
CA LEU A 246 6.50 6.25 -11.79
C LEU A 246 6.58 7.46 -12.74
N TYR A 247 6.83 8.66 -12.20
CA TYR A 247 6.90 9.90 -12.99
C TYR A 247 8.33 10.46 -13.09
N GLY A 248 9.34 9.64 -12.77
CA GLY A 248 10.75 9.99 -12.88
C GLY A 248 11.14 10.30 -14.33
N ARG A 249 12.00 11.32 -14.53
CA ARG A 249 12.47 11.73 -15.87
C ARG A 249 13.25 10.64 -16.60
N ASP A 250 13.81 9.67 -15.87
CA ASP A 250 14.66 8.60 -16.41
C ASP A 250 13.88 7.32 -16.78
N VAL A 251 12.56 7.27 -16.56
CA VAL A 251 11.74 6.08 -16.86
C VAL A 251 11.46 5.91 -18.36
N PHE A 252 11.71 6.94 -19.16
CA PHE A 252 11.54 6.93 -20.61
C PHE A 252 12.82 7.37 -21.33
N GLN A 253 13.90 6.62 -21.17
CA GLN A 253 14.95 6.57 -22.19
C GLN A 253 14.82 5.23 -22.93
N PRO A 254 14.22 5.21 -24.14
CA PRO A 254 14.32 4.03 -24.99
C PRO A 254 15.80 3.85 -25.35
N GLN A 255 16.34 2.65 -25.13
CA GLN A 255 17.54 2.20 -25.83
C GLN A 255 17.22 1.98 -27.31
#